data_AF-D9PID9-F1
#
_entry.id   AF-D9PID9-F1
#
_cell.length_a   1.000
_cell.length_b   1.000
_cell.length_c   1.000
_cell.angle_alpha   90.00
_cell.angle_beta   90.00
_cell.angle_gamma   90.00
#
_symmetry.space_group_name_H-M   'P 1'
#
loop_
_entity.id
_entity.type
_entity.pdbx_description
1 polymer ?
#
loop_
_entity_poly.entity_id
_entity_poly.type
_entity_poly.pdbx_seq_one_letter_code
_entity_poly.pdbx_strand_id
1 'polypeptide(L)' 'MTKHKNALLAAQILENEAWSEAYEQLESALVEGWKASEPDAWKAREGLYERLQALKDVRAQLETFLATGQFARKPN' A
#
# COMPACT_ATOMS: atom_id res chain seq x y z
N MET A 1 9.89 -22.85 11.99
CA MET A 1 9.45 -21.89 13.02
C MET A 1 9.32 -20.46 12.52
N THR A 2 10.24 -19.92 11.72
CA THR A 2 10.26 -18.50 11.30
C THR A 2 9.05 -18.03 10.47
N LYS A 3 8.53 -18.86 9.56
CA LYS A 3 7.38 -18.49 8.70
C LYS A 3 6.10 -18.15 9.48
N HIS A 4 5.85 -18.86 10.57
CA HIS A 4 4.66 -18.65 11.40
C HIS A 4 4.72 -17.34 12.18
N LYS A 5 5.88 -17.00 12.76
CA LYS A 5 6.12 -15.73 13.43
C LYS A 5 5.96 -14.55 12.47
N ASN A 6 6.44 -14.70 11.24
CA ASN A 6 6.38 -13.68 10.20
C ASN A 6 4.94 -13.42 9.73
N ALA A 7 4.14 -14.46 9.52
CA ALA A 7 2.72 -14.32 9.20
C ALA A 7 1.95 -13.62 10.33
N LEU A 8 2.26 -13.94 11.59
CA LEU A 8 1.62 -13.31 12.76
C LEU A 8 1.91 -11.81 12.86
N LEU A 9 3.13 -11.38 12.54
CA LEU A 9 3.49 -9.96 12.47
C LEU A 9 2.77 -9.22 11.34
N ALA A 10 2.58 -9.87 10.18
CA ALA A 10 1.82 -9.30 9.08
C ALA A 10 0.34 -9.09 9.45
N ALA A 11 -0.25 -10.10 10.11
CA ALA A 11 -1.62 -10.02 10.63
C ALA A 11 -1.75 -8.86 11.62
N GLN A 12 -0.80 -8.73 12.57
CA GLN A 12 -0.80 -7.64 13.53
C GLN A 12 -0.77 -6.25 12.88
N ILE A 13 -0.08 -6.08 11.75
CA ILE A 13 -0.07 -4.80 11.02
C ILE A 13 -1.41 -4.58 10.31
N LEU A 14 -1.91 -5.60 9.58
CA LEU A 14 -3.13 -5.49 8.79
C LEU A 14 -4.40 -5.35 9.65
N GLU A 15 -4.39 -5.91 10.86
CA GLU A 15 -5.47 -5.80 11.85
C GLU A 15 -5.30 -4.58 12.77
N ASN A 16 -4.21 -3.82 12.63
CA ASN A 16 -4.00 -2.61 13.43
C ASN A 16 -4.88 -1.47 12.90
N GLU A 17 -5.75 -0.95 13.77
CA GLU A 17 -6.66 0.15 13.44
C GLU A 17 -5.91 1.40 12.96
N ALA A 18 -4.85 1.81 13.65
CA ALA A 18 -4.05 2.97 13.24
C ALA A 18 -3.36 2.79 11.88
N TRP A 19 -2.99 1.54 11.52
CA TRP A 19 -2.49 1.24 10.18
C TRP A 19 -3.61 1.37 9.14
N SER A 20 -4.79 0.80 9.40
CA SER A 20 -5.93 0.89 8.47
C SER A 20 -6.34 2.34 8.23
N GLU A 21 -6.47 3.11 9.30
CA GLU A 21 -6.79 4.54 9.22
C GLU A 21 -5.74 5.32 8.44
N ALA A 22 -4.45 5.12 8.74
CA ALA A 22 -3.37 5.80 8.03
C ALA A 22 -3.35 5.43 6.53
N TYR A 23 -3.56 4.15 6.21
CA TYR A 23 -3.63 3.68 4.83
C TYR A 23 -4.78 4.35 4.08
N GLU A 24 -5.99 4.35 4.66
CA GLU A 24 -7.19 4.96 4.07
C GLU A 24 -7.05 6.47 3.91
N GLN A 25 -6.46 7.16 4.90
CA GLN A 25 -6.20 8.60 4.82
C GLN A 25 -5.22 8.92 3.69
N LEU A 26 -4.15 8.16 3.55
CA LEU A 26 -3.15 8.35 2.48
C LEU A 26 -3.75 8.05 1.10
N GLU A 27 -4.50 6.95 0.97
CA GLU A 27 -5.17 6.61 -0.29
C GLU A 27 -6.17 7.71 -0.69
N SER A 28 -7.00 8.15 0.25
CA SER A 28 -7.96 9.24 0.05
C SER A 28 -7.26 10.53 -0.37
N ALA A 29 -6.19 10.94 0.33
CA ALA A 29 -5.45 12.16 0.00
C ALA A 29 -4.83 12.13 -1.41
N LEU A 30 -4.31 10.97 -1.84
CA LEU A 30 -3.74 10.81 -3.18
C LEU A 30 -4.83 10.85 -4.27
N VAL A 31 -5.96 10.19 -4.03
CA VAL A 31 -7.11 10.16 -4.96
C VAL A 31 -7.74 11.54 -5.09
N GLU A 32 -7.99 12.23 -3.98
CA GLU A 32 -8.56 13.58 -3.99
C GLU A 32 -7.58 14.59 -4.58
N GLY A 33 -6.28 14.47 -4.29
CA GLY A 33 -5.25 15.27 -4.95
C GLY A 33 -5.23 15.07 -6.47
N TRP A 34 -5.47 13.85 -6.94
CA TRP A 34 -5.54 13.57 -8.37
C TRP A 34 -6.80 14.17 -9.00
N LYS A 35 -7.97 14.02 -8.36
CA LYS A 35 -9.24 14.60 -8.82
C LYS A 35 -9.22 16.13 -8.85
N ALA A 36 -8.56 16.75 -7.88
CA ALA A 36 -8.45 18.20 -7.76
C ALA A 36 -7.40 18.82 -8.68
N SER A 37 -6.54 18.01 -9.32
CA SER A 37 -5.51 18.52 -10.21
C SER A 37 -6.09 19.02 -11.54
N GLU A 38 -5.50 20.09 -12.08
CA GLU A 38 -5.90 20.63 -13.38
C GLU A 38 -5.73 19.61 -14.52
N PRO A 39 -6.55 19.66 -15.59
CA PRO A 39 -6.49 18.70 -16.70
C PRO A 39 -5.12 18.59 -17.38
N ASP A 40 -4.35 19.68 -17.39
CA ASP A 40 -3.04 19.80 -18.03
C ASP A 40 -1.85 19.51 -17.09
N ALA A 41 -2.12 19.28 -15.79
CA ALA A 41 -1.12 18.96 -14.77
C ALA A 41 -0.64 17.49 -14.84
N TRP A 42 -0.31 17.00 -16.04
CA TRP A 42 -0.03 15.59 -16.32
C TRP A 42 1.09 15.02 -15.44
N LYS A 43 2.21 15.75 -15.25
CA LYS A 43 3.33 15.31 -14.39
C LYS A 43 2.91 15.14 -12.94
N ALA A 44 2.08 16.05 -12.44
CA ALA A 44 1.60 15.98 -11.06
C ALA A 44 0.65 14.79 -10.88
N ARG A 45 -0.24 14.57 -11.87
CA ARG A 45 -1.14 13.40 -11.91
C ARG A 45 -0.38 12.08 -11.96
N GLU A 46 0.67 12.00 -12.77
CA GLU A 46 1.55 10.83 -12.86
C GLU A 46 2.24 10.56 -11.52
N GLY A 47 2.82 11.58 -10.88
CA GLY A 47 3.44 11.42 -9.57
C GLY A 47 2.46 11.00 -8.46
N LEU A 48 1.21 11.47 -8.49
CA LEU A 48 0.16 11.02 -7.57
C LEU A 48 -0.22 9.56 -7.82
N TYR A 49 -0.34 9.18 -9.09
CA TYR A 49 -0.63 7.79 -9.49
C TYR A 49 0.48 6.83 -9.06
N GLU A 50 1.76 7.18 -9.29
CA GLU A 50 2.91 6.36 -8.86
C GLU A 50 2.92 6.15 -7.34
N ARG A 51 2.62 7.20 -6.57
CA ARG A 51 2.52 7.11 -5.10
C ARG A 51 1.36 6.22 -4.67
N LEU A 52 0.21 6.33 -5.34
CA LEU A 52 -0.94 5.47 -5.07
C LEU A 52 -0.61 4.00 -5.38
N GLN A 53 0.09 3.75 -6.47
CA GLN A 53 0.54 2.41 -6.83
C GLN A 53 1.52 1.86 -5.79
N ALA A 54 2.50 2.66 -5.36
CA ALA A 54 3.43 2.26 -4.32
C ALA A 54 2.73 1.94 -2.98
N LEU A 55 1.72 2.72 -2.59
CA LEU A 55 0.90 2.46 -1.41
C LEU A 55 0.16 1.12 -1.51
N LYS A 56 -0.48 0.85 -2.66
CA LYS A 56 -1.15 -0.43 -2.94
C LYS A 56 -0.18 -1.60 -2.93
N ASP A 57 1.01 -1.43 -3.49
CA ASP A 57 2.05 -2.44 -3.51
C ASP A 57 2.51 -2.81 -2.09
N VAL A 58 2.66 -1.84 -1.18
CA VAL A 58 3.00 -2.10 0.23
C VAL A 58 1.95 -2.97 0.91
N ARG A 59 0.66 -2.67 0.72
CA ARG A 59 -0.43 -3.48 1.27
C ARG A 59 -0.44 -4.88 0.67
N ALA A 60 -0.32 -5.01 -0.65
CA ALA A 60 -0.28 -6.29 -1.34
C ALA A 60 0.92 -7.15 -0.87
N GLN A 61 2.06 -6.52 -0.58
CA GLN A 61 3.24 -7.19 -0.03
C GLN A 61 3.00 -7.70 1.39
N LEU A 62 2.31 -6.95 2.24
CA LEU A 62 1.91 -7.40 3.58
C LEU A 62 0.92 -8.56 3.51
N GLU A 63 -0.08 -8.48 2.64
CA GLU A 63 -1.06 -9.55 2.40
C GLU A 63 -0.38 -10.83 1.86
N THR A 64 0.58 -10.68 0.94
CA THR A 64 1.40 -11.80 0.46
C THR A 64 2.29 -12.38 1.57
N PHE A 65 2.86 -11.52 2.41
CA PHE A 65 3.70 -11.94 3.52
C PHE A 65 2.88 -12.70 4.57
N LEU A 66 1.64 -12.29 4.81
CA LEU A 66 0.68 -13.01 5.65
C LEU A 66 0.37 -14.40 5.09
N ALA A 67 0.06 -14.49 3.79
CA ALA A 67 -0.33 -15.74 3.14
C ALA A 67 0.83 -16.75 3.00
N THR A 68 2.05 -16.28 2.74
CA THR A 68 3.17 -17.14 2.32
C THR A 68 4.34 -17.16 3.30
N GLY A 69 4.40 -16.20 4.23
CA GLY A 69 5.55 -15.95 5.10
C GLY A 69 6.76 -15.35 4.37
N GLN A 70 6.60 -14.89 3.11
CA GLN A 70 7.64 -14.30 2.27
C GLN A 70 7.10 -13.10 1.50
N PHE A 71 7.97 -12.11 1.23
CA PHE A 71 7.60 -11.00 0.36
C PHE A 71 7.53 -11.51 -1.08
N ALA A 72 6.55 -11.02 -1.85
CA ALA A 72 6.51 -11.29 -3.27
C ALA A 72 7.76 -10.68 -3.92
N ARG A 73 8.52 -11.50 -4.65
CA ARG A 73 9.58 -10.98 -5.51
C ARG A 73 8.91 -10.20 -6.64
N LYS A 74 9.37 -8.99 -6.91
CA LYS A 74 8.92 -8.24 -8.08
C LYS A 74 9.18 -9.12 -9.32
N PRO A 75 8.17 -9.40 -10.17
CA PRO A 75 8.44 -10.03 -11.45
C PRO A 75 9.35 -9.08 -12.24
N ASN A 76 10.43 -9.64 -12.79
CA ASN A 76 11.39 -8.91 -13.63
C ASN A 76 10.70 -8.34 -14.88
#